data_AF-A0A1L5KMV1-F1
#
_entry.id   AF-A0A1L5KMV1-F1
#
_cell.length_a   1.000
_cell.length_b   1.000
_cell.length_c   1.000
_cell.angle_alpha   90.00
_cell.angle_beta   90.00
_cell.angle_gamma   90.00
#
_symmetry.space_group_name_H-M   'P 1'
#
loop_
_entity.id
_entity.type
_entity.pdbx_description
1 polymer ?
#
loop_
_entity_poly.entity_id
_entity_poly.type
_entity_poly.pdbx_seq_one_letter_code
_entity_poly.pdbx_strand_id
1 'polypeptide(L)'
;MLRAVFDSIDNIIIIILLRPDMSIRFARKADCAAIAEIYNHAVLYTAAIWNDQTVDADNRIAWFEARTIAGYPVLVSEEDGVVTGYA
;
A
#
# COMPACT_ATOMS: atom_id res chain seq x y z
N MET A 1 -3.77 -12.48 30.26
CA MET A 1 -4.23 -12.91 28.91
C MET A 1 -4.88 -11.70 28.23
N LEU A 2 -4.08 -10.70 27.83
CA LEU A 2 -4.54 -9.45 27.18
C LEU A 2 -3.37 -8.67 26.55
N ARG A 3 -2.28 -9.35 26.19
CA ARG A 3 -1.00 -8.72 25.81
C ARG A 3 -0.55 -9.00 24.38
N ALA A 4 -1.43 -9.57 23.55
CA ALA A 4 -1.07 -10.03 22.20
C ALA A 4 -1.84 -9.33 21.06
N VAL A 5 -2.67 -8.32 21.37
CA VAL A 5 -3.48 -7.61 20.35
C VAL A 5 -3.00 -6.16 20.13
N PHE A 6 -2.12 -5.62 20.99
CA PHE A 6 -1.66 -4.22 20.90
C PHE A 6 -0.32 -4.02 20.16
N ASP A 7 0.46 -5.08 19.92
CA ASP A 7 1.80 -4.97 19.29
C ASP A 7 1.79 -4.46 17.83
N SER A 8 0.63 -4.43 17.16
CA SER A 8 0.54 -3.96 15.77
C SER A 8 0.25 -2.46 15.63
N ILE A 9 -0.37 -1.81 16.62
CA ILE A 9 -0.71 -0.37 16.56
C ILE A 9 0.45 0.48 17.09
N ASP A 10 1.15 -0.01 18.13
CA ASP A 10 2.29 0.71 18.72
C ASP A 10 3.45 0.86 17.73
N ASN A 11 3.68 -0.14 16.86
CA ASN A 11 4.72 -0.08 15.84
C ASN A 11 4.43 0.98 14.76
N ILE A 12 3.17 1.17 14.36
CA ILE A 12 2.79 2.21 13.38
C ILE A 12 3.00 3.60 13.98
N ILE A 13 2.60 3.81 15.23
CA ILE A 13 2.77 5.09 15.93
C ILE A 13 4.26 5.42 16.10
N ILE A 14 5.10 4.45 16.46
CA ILE A 14 6.54 4.65 16.64
C ILE A 14 7.24 5.02 15.31
N ILE A 15 6.87 4.40 14.19
CA ILE A 15 7.48 4.71 12.89
C ILE A 15 7.09 6.12 12.42
N ILE A 16 5.82 6.52 12.59
CA ILE A 16 5.35 7.89 12.26
C ILE A 16 6.07 8.96 13.11
N LEU A 17 6.38 8.67 14.38
CA LEU A 17 7.10 9.60 15.26
C LEU A 17 8.60 9.74 14.93
N LEU A 18 9.20 8.80 14.20
CA LEU A 18 10.61 8.85 13.76
C LEU A 18 10.79 9.40 12.34
N ARG A 19 9.69 9.55 11.58
CA ARG A 19 9.65 10.10 10.23
C ARG A 19 8.45 11.05 10.13
N PRO A 20 8.58 12.32 10.57
CA PRO A 20 7.45 13.25 10.67
C PRO A 20 6.76 13.52 9.31
N ASP A 21 7.44 13.23 8.20
CA ASP A 21 6.93 13.41 6.84
C ASP A 21 6.24 12.16 6.26
N MET A 22 6.17 11.06 7.03
CA MET A 22 5.52 9.82 6.63
C MET A 22 4.07 9.75 7.17
N SER A 23 3.10 9.60 6.26
CA SER A 23 1.68 9.49 6.58
C SER A 23 1.05 8.23 5.98
N ILE A 24 0.05 7.67 6.69
CA ILE A 24 -0.82 6.61 6.15
C ILE A 24 -2.17 7.22 5.82
N ARG A 25 -2.65 7.03 4.59
CA ARG A 25 -3.94 7.57 4.13
C ARG A 25 -4.66 6.60 3.21
N PHE A 26 -5.95 6.83 3.00
CA PHE A 26 -6.69 6.14 1.95
C PHE A 26 -6.08 6.46 0.57
N ALA A 27 -5.95 5.41 -0.23
CA ALA A 27 -5.52 5.54 -1.61
C ALA A 27 -6.58 6.28 -2.43
N ARG A 28 -6.12 7.04 -3.41
CA ARG A 28 -6.91 7.72 -4.43
C ARG A 28 -6.58 7.10 -5.78
N LYS A 29 -7.46 7.30 -6.76
CA LYS A 29 -7.24 6.83 -8.14
C LYS A 29 -5.90 7.32 -8.72
N ALA A 30 -5.43 8.51 -8.34
CA ALA A 30 -4.13 9.05 -8.74
C ALA A 30 -2.93 8.24 -8.24
N ASP A 31 -3.07 7.50 -7.13
CA ASP A 31 -1.99 6.68 -6.56
C ASP A 31 -1.81 5.34 -7.31
N CYS A 32 -2.76 4.96 -8.19
CA CYS A 32 -2.76 3.67 -8.87
C CYS A 32 -1.51 3.44 -9.73
N ALA A 33 -0.96 4.50 -10.32
CA ALA A 33 0.30 4.41 -11.08
C ALA A 33 1.48 4.02 -10.16
N ALA A 34 1.63 4.69 -9.02
CA ALA A 34 2.68 4.36 -8.05
C ALA A 34 2.50 2.96 -7.44
N ILE A 35 1.26 2.57 -7.15
CA ILE A 35 0.93 1.20 -6.70
C ILE A 35 1.34 0.17 -7.78
N ALA A 36 1.11 0.47 -9.07
CA ALA A 36 1.52 -0.41 -10.16
C ALA A 36 3.05 -0.60 -10.20
N GLU A 37 3.81 0.48 -10.00
CA GLU A 37 5.27 0.42 -9.96
C GLU A 37 5.77 -0.46 -8.81
N ILE A 38 5.23 -0.25 -7.59
CA ILE A 38 5.59 -1.07 -6.41
C ILE A 38 5.21 -2.54 -6.64
N TYR A 39 4.01 -2.80 -7.16
CA TYR A 39 3.55 -4.15 -7.49
C TYR A 39 4.47 -4.81 -8.53
N ASN A 40 4.82 -4.11 -9.60
CA ASN A 40 5.68 -4.63 -10.67
C ASN A 40 7.09 -4.92 -10.19
N HIS A 41 7.64 -4.06 -9.32
CA HIS A 41 8.94 -4.33 -8.71
C HIS A 41 8.91 -5.64 -7.90
N ALA A 42 7.84 -5.87 -7.14
CA ALA A 42 7.67 -7.11 -6.39
C ALA A 42 7.48 -8.33 -7.31
N VAL A 43 6.74 -8.20 -8.41
CA VAL A 43 6.61 -9.24 -9.46
C VAL A 43 7.96 -9.63 -10.05
N LEU A 44 8.79 -8.65 -10.42
CA LEU A 44 10.02 -8.89 -11.17
C LEU A 44 11.18 -9.37 -10.29
N TYR A 45 11.25 -8.90 -9.05
CA TYR A 45 12.45 -9.03 -8.23
C TYR A 45 12.25 -9.78 -6.92
N THR A 46 11.05 -10.27 -6.64
CA THR A 46 10.76 -10.94 -5.35
C THR A 46 9.88 -12.16 -5.54
N ALA A 47 9.74 -12.95 -4.48
CA ALA A 47 8.78 -14.07 -4.40
C ALA A 47 7.48 -13.67 -3.68
N ALA A 48 7.27 -12.37 -3.40
CA ALA A 48 6.09 -11.90 -2.65
C ALA A 48 4.80 -11.96 -3.50
N ILE A 49 4.93 -11.96 -4.83
CA ILE A 49 3.80 -12.01 -5.76
C ILE A 49 4.03 -13.19 -6.69
N TRP A 50 3.09 -14.12 -6.68
CA TRP A 50 3.10 -15.25 -7.60
C TRP A 50 2.31 -14.90 -8.88
N ASN A 51 2.88 -13.98 -9.66
CA ASN A 51 2.38 -13.55 -10.96
C ASN A 51 3.60 -13.25 -11.84
N ASP A 52 3.57 -13.64 -13.11
CA ASP A 52 4.71 -13.52 -14.02
C ASP A 52 4.63 -12.28 -14.90
N GLN A 53 3.53 -11.53 -14.84
CA GLN A 53 3.26 -10.40 -15.74
C GLN A 53 3.13 -9.08 -14.98
N THR A 54 3.85 -8.08 -15.46
CA THR A 54 3.70 -6.69 -15.02
C THR A 54 2.37 -6.11 -15.48
N VAL A 55 1.95 -5.04 -14.82
CA VAL A 55 0.63 -4.44 -14.98
C VAL A 55 0.78 -2.94 -15.15
N ASP A 56 -0.10 -2.33 -15.94
CA ASP A 56 -0.12 -0.89 -16.16
C ASP A 56 -1.01 -0.17 -15.13
N ALA A 57 -1.03 1.16 -15.25
CA ALA A 57 -1.84 2.02 -14.39
C ALA A 57 -3.34 1.77 -14.55
N ASP A 58 -3.82 1.52 -15.77
CA ASP A 58 -5.25 1.25 -16.04
C ASP A 58 -5.71 -0.05 -15.38
N ASN A 59 -4.87 -1.07 -15.37
CA ASN A 59 -5.15 -2.30 -14.64
C ASN A 59 -5.23 -2.06 -13.12
N ARG A 60 -4.32 -1.25 -12.55
CA ARG A 60 -4.41 -0.92 -11.12
C ARG A 60 -5.62 -0.05 -10.78
N ILE A 61 -6.04 0.83 -11.69
CA ILE A 61 -7.30 1.57 -11.55
C ILE A 61 -8.48 0.61 -11.47
N ALA A 62 -8.59 -0.35 -12.41
CA ALA A 62 -9.68 -1.32 -12.41
C ALA A 62 -9.69 -2.18 -11.14
N TRP A 63 -8.50 -2.58 -10.65
CA TRP A 63 -8.36 -3.29 -9.38
C TRP A 63 -8.80 -2.45 -8.17
N PHE A 64 -8.42 -1.18 -8.12
CA PHE A 64 -8.80 -0.26 -7.05
C PHE A 64 -10.32 -0.03 -7.01
N GLU A 65 -10.94 0.14 -8.18
CA GLU A 65 -12.39 0.29 -8.29
C GLU A 65 -13.12 -0.97 -7.85
N ALA A 66 -12.67 -2.15 -8.26
CA ALA A 66 -13.23 -3.42 -7.84
C ALA A 66 -13.13 -3.63 -6.31
N ARG A 67 -11.97 -3.30 -5.71
CA ARG A 67 -11.77 -3.32 -4.24
C ARG A 67 -12.73 -2.36 -3.54
N THR A 68 -12.86 -1.14 -4.06
CA THR A 68 -13.75 -0.11 -3.51
C THR A 68 -15.21 -0.57 -3.54
N ILE A 69 -15.66 -1.13 -4.67
CA ILE A 69 -17.03 -1.67 -4.83
C ILE A 69 -17.27 -2.83 -3.85
N ALA A 70 -16.27 -3.69 -3.65
CA ALA A 70 -16.34 -4.79 -2.70
C ALA A 70 -16.22 -4.36 -1.22
N GLY A 71 -16.03 -3.06 -0.95
CA GLY A 71 -15.89 -2.53 0.42
C GLY A 71 -14.54 -2.82 1.07
N TYR A 72 -13.52 -3.19 0.29
CA TYR A 72 -12.15 -3.37 0.77
C TYR A 72 -11.38 -2.06 0.66
N PRO A 73 -11.04 -1.40 1.78
CA PRO A 73 -10.25 -0.19 1.73
C PRO A 73 -8.85 -0.49 1.20
N VAL A 74 -8.30 0.46 0.45
CA VAL A 74 -6.90 0.45 0.02
C VAL A 74 -6.20 1.60 0.72
N LEU A 75 -5.11 1.29 1.41
CA LEU A 75 -4.28 2.27 2.11
C LEU A 75 -2.96 2.46 1.37
N VAL A 76 -2.40 3.65 1.48
CA VAL A 76 -1.04 3.96 1.02
C VAL A 76 -0.24 4.58 2.15
N SER A 77 1.05 4.29 2.18
CA SER A 77 2.04 5.10 2.89
C SER A 77 2.58 6.15 1.93
N GLU A 78 2.64 7.39 2.39
CA GLU A 78 3.20 8.54 1.66
C GLU A 78 4.32 9.15 2.49
N GLU A 79 5.49 9.38 1.89
CA GLU A 79 6.61 10.11 2.46
C GLU A 79 7.00 11.21 1.45
N ASP A 80 7.02 12.47 1.88
CA ASP A 80 7.36 13.63 1.02
C ASP A 80 6.53 13.71 -0.30
N GLY A 81 5.26 13.32 -0.24
CA GLY A 81 4.36 13.31 -1.41
C GLY A 81 4.56 12.12 -2.35
N VAL A 82 5.45 11.19 -2.01
CA VAL A 82 5.72 9.96 -2.77
C VAL A 82 5.07 8.77 -2.08
N VAL A 83 4.32 7.97 -2.84
CA VAL A 83 3.76 6.71 -2.33
C VAL A 83 4.89 5.69 -2.18
N THR A 84 5.10 5.21 -0.97
CA THR A 84 6.18 4.27 -0.61
C THR A 84 5.69 2.84 -0.36
N GLY A 85 4.37 2.64 -0.26
CA GLY A 85 3.77 1.35 0.07
C GLY A 85 2.25 1.37 -0.02
N TYR A 86 1.64 0.17 -0.03
CA TYR A 86 0.18 0.02 -0.07
C TYR A 86 -0.29 -1.27 0.63
N ALA A 87 -1.56 -1.31 1.05
CA ALA A 87 -2.21 -2.46 1.68
C ALA A 87 -3.71 -2.56 1.32
#